data_AF-A0A1F5N2I5-F1
#
_entry.id   AF-A0A1F5N2I5-F1
#
_cell.length_a   1.000
_cell.length_b   1.000
_cell.length_c   1.000
_cell.angle_alpha   90.00
_cell.angle_beta   90.00
_cell.angle_gamma   90.00
#
_symmetry.space_group_name_H-M   'P 1'
#
loop_
_entity.id
_entity.type
_entity.pdbx_description
1 polymer ?
#
loop_
_entity_poly.entity_id
_entity_poly.type
_entity_poly.pdbx_seq_one_letter_code
_entity_poly.pdbx_strand_id
1 'polypeptide(L)'
;MDQKITAYLNSLVAEVFSSPQFAQIPQEQKSAWVEKINNYLNGVVIDTVIDSLTPEQINVIKDLPPDSQEMEDKIEEFASTQPLLAQDLEKQLNQAVANIKQNPQLLS
;
A
#
# COMPACT_ATOMS: atom_id res chain seq x y z
N MET A 1 1.71 -13.13 0.61
CA MET A 1 1.93 -11.95 1.48
C MET A 1 2.34 -12.40 2.89
N ASP A 2 3.48 -11.92 3.37
CA ASP A 2 3.99 -12.19 4.72
C ASP A 2 2.99 -11.70 5.79
N GLN A 3 2.70 -12.53 6.79
CA GLN A 3 1.78 -12.20 7.89
C GLN A 3 2.13 -10.89 8.60
N LYS A 4 3.40 -10.50 8.63
CA LYS A 4 3.87 -9.26 9.24
C LYS A 4 3.44 -8.02 8.47
N ILE A 5 3.46 -8.07 7.13
CA ILE A 5 3.03 -6.97 6.25
C ILE A 5 1.52 -6.79 6.39
N THR A 6 0.76 -7.90 6.38
CA THR A 6 -0.68 -7.86 6.61
C THR A 6 -1.03 -7.29 7.98
N ALA A 7 -0.30 -7.68 9.03
CA ALA A 7 -0.50 -7.12 10.37
C ALA A 7 -0.22 -5.62 10.43
N TYR A 8 0.83 -5.16 9.73
CA TYR A 8 1.17 -3.75 9.64
C TYR A 8 0.10 -2.94 8.90
N LEU A 9 -0.34 -3.38 7.71
CA LEU A 9 -1.42 -2.72 6.97
C LEU A 9 -2.72 -2.67 7.79
N ASN A 10 -3.07 -3.75 8.49
CA ASN A 10 -4.22 -3.78 9.39
C ASN A 10 -4.10 -2.75 10.52
N SER A 11 -2.89 -2.53 11.04
CA SER A 11 -2.66 -1.50 12.07
C SER A 11 -2.88 -0.08 11.53
N LEU A 12 -2.46 0.20 10.29
CA LEU A 12 -2.68 1.48 9.62
C LEU A 12 -4.17 1.72 9.35
N VAL A 13 -4.90 0.68 8.92
CA VAL A 13 -6.36 0.74 8.76
C VAL A 13 -7.03 1.07 10.09
N ALA A 14 -6.65 0.38 11.18
CA ALA A 14 -7.17 0.69 12.51
C ALA A 14 -6.85 2.14 12.93
N GLU A 15 -5.67 2.63 12.56
CA GLU A 15 -5.27 4.01 12.79
C GLU A 15 -6.18 5.02 12.06
N VAL A 16 -6.58 4.75 10.82
CA VAL A 16 -7.57 5.57 10.08
C VAL A 16 -8.90 5.61 10.84
N PHE A 17 -9.40 4.45 11.28
CA PHE A 17 -10.67 4.36 12.02
C PHE A 17 -10.64 5.02 13.41
N SER A 18 -9.47 5.26 13.98
CA SER A 18 -9.33 6.02 15.23
C SER A 18 -9.63 7.51 15.06
N SER A 19 -9.71 8.02 13.83
CA SER A 19 -9.95 9.43 13.57
C SER A 19 -11.44 9.81 13.68
N PRO A 20 -11.76 11.05 14.10
CA PRO A 20 -13.14 11.49 14.34
C PRO A 20 -14.07 11.32 13.13
N GLN A 21 -13.53 11.45 11.91
CA GLN A 21 -14.30 11.39 10.66
C GLN A 21 -14.87 9.98 10.41
N PHE A 22 -14.19 8.94 10.90
CA PHE A 22 -14.56 7.54 10.70
C PHE A 22 -15.25 6.93 11.93
N ALA A 23 -15.27 7.65 13.06
CA ALA A 23 -15.86 7.19 14.32
C ALA A 23 -17.38 6.94 14.24
N GLN A 24 -18.08 7.65 13.34
CA GLN A 24 -19.54 7.54 13.18
C GLN A 24 -19.96 6.54 12.09
N ILE A 25 -19.01 5.85 11.44
CA ILE A 25 -19.34 4.89 10.39
C ILE A 25 -20.03 3.67 11.03
N PRO A 26 -21.24 3.29 10.57
CA PRO A 26 -21.94 2.11 11.05
C PRO A 26 -21.11 0.85 10.87
N GLN A 27 -21.20 -0.09 11.81
CA GLN A 27 -20.41 -1.32 11.80
C GLN A 27 -20.58 -2.12 10.49
N GLU A 28 -21.79 -2.13 9.96
CA GLU A 28 -22.18 -2.78 8.70
C GLU A 28 -21.55 -2.14 7.44
N GLN A 29 -21.08 -0.90 7.51
CA GLN A 29 -20.34 -0.24 6.42
C GLN A 29 -18.82 -0.33 6.61
N LYS A 30 -18.33 -0.71 7.80
CA LYS A 30 -16.89 -0.72 8.08
C LYS A 30 -16.12 -1.67 7.18
N SER A 31 -16.69 -2.81 6.80
CA SER A 31 -16.03 -3.76 5.88
C SER A 31 -15.72 -3.11 4.53
N ALA A 32 -16.68 -2.39 3.94
CA ALA A 32 -16.49 -1.68 2.68
C ALA A 32 -15.44 -0.57 2.80
N TRP A 33 -15.40 0.14 3.94
CA TRP A 33 -14.36 1.13 4.19
C TRP A 33 -12.98 0.52 4.42
N VAL A 34 -12.88 -0.60 5.13
CA VAL A 34 -11.63 -1.37 5.30
C VAL A 34 -11.09 -1.77 3.92
N GLU A 35 -11.94 -2.29 3.05
CA GLU A 35 -11.55 -2.66 1.69
C GLU A 35 -11.03 -1.45 0.90
N LYS A 36 -11.75 -0.31 0.93
CA LYS A 36 -11.31 0.93 0.28
C LYS A 36 -9.96 1.44 0.80
N ILE A 37 -9.77 1.45 2.12
CA ILE A 37 -8.51 1.88 2.74
C ILE A 37 -7.39 0.93 2.34
N ASN A 38 -7.61 -0.39 2.39
CA ASN A 38 -6.62 -1.38 1.98
C ASN A 38 -6.23 -1.23 0.51
N ASN A 39 -7.20 -1.05 -0.38
CA ASN A 39 -6.93 -0.84 -1.81
C ASN A 39 -6.09 0.42 -2.05
N TYR A 40 -6.42 1.52 -1.36
CA TYR A 40 -5.65 2.76 -1.45
C TYR A 40 -4.22 2.60 -0.90
N LEU A 41 -4.06 2.00 0.28
CA LEU A 41 -2.73 1.76 0.87
C LEU A 41 -1.89 0.80 0.01
N ASN A 42 -2.51 -0.23 -0.56
CA ASN A 42 -1.82 -1.13 -1.50
C ASN A 42 -1.37 -0.39 -2.76
N GLY A 43 -2.19 0.53 -3.28
CA GLY A 43 -1.79 1.43 -4.36
C GLY A 43 -0.53 2.22 -4.02
N VAL A 44 -0.50 2.82 -2.82
CA VAL A 44 0.69 3.56 -2.33
C VAL A 44 1.92 2.65 -2.22
N VAL A 45 1.78 1.41 -1.75
CA VAL A 45 2.89 0.45 -1.72
C VAL A 45 3.42 0.20 -3.13
N ILE A 46 2.53 -0.11 -4.08
CA ILE A 46 2.91 -0.40 -5.47
C ILE A 46 3.59 0.82 -6.11
N ASP A 47 3.00 2.00 -5.98
CA ASP A 47 3.55 3.24 -6.53
C ASP A 47 4.94 3.53 -5.94
N THR A 48 5.10 3.37 -4.62
CA THR A 48 6.40 3.58 -3.95
C THR A 48 7.45 2.58 -4.42
N VAL A 49 7.06 1.31 -4.60
CA VAL A 49 7.96 0.29 -5.14
C VAL A 49 8.36 0.68 -6.56
N ILE A 50 7.40 1.00 -7.45
CA ILE A 50 7.67 1.37 -8.84
C ILE A 50 8.57 2.62 -8.92
N ASP A 51 8.30 3.65 -8.13
CA ASP A 51 9.09 4.89 -8.10
C ASP A 51 10.53 4.66 -7.62
N SER A 52 10.77 3.60 -6.85
CA SER A 52 12.11 3.21 -6.40
C SER A 52 12.89 2.41 -7.46
N LEU A 53 12.23 1.89 -8.49
CA LEU A 53 12.87 1.09 -9.53
C LEU A 53 13.46 1.96 -10.64
N THR A 54 14.58 1.51 -11.21
CA THR A 54 15.15 2.17 -12.40
C THR A 54 14.32 1.86 -13.66
N PRO A 55 14.39 2.70 -14.71
CA PRO A 55 13.72 2.43 -15.98
C PRO A 55 14.09 1.07 -16.58
N GLU A 56 15.33 0.63 -16.42
CA GLU A 56 15.79 -0.69 -16.88
C GLU A 56 15.10 -1.83 -16.13
N GLN A 57 14.99 -1.73 -14.80
CA GLN A 57 14.29 -2.72 -13.97
C GLN A 57 12.80 -2.79 -14.31
N ILE A 58 12.18 -1.62 -14.54
CA ILE A 58 10.77 -1.54 -14.96
C ILE A 58 10.56 -2.22 -16.32
N ASN A 59 11.49 -2.03 -17.27
CA ASN A 59 11.38 -2.68 -18.57
C ASN A 59 11.49 -4.21 -18.45
N VAL A 60 12.39 -4.72 -17.60
CA VAL A 60 12.47 -6.16 -17.32
C VAL A 60 11.16 -6.70 -16.77
N ILE A 61 10.52 -5.99 -15.83
CA ILE A 61 9.22 -6.40 -15.27
C ILE A 61 8.13 -6.39 -16.35
N LYS A 62 8.11 -5.37 -17.22
CA LYS A 62 7.08 -5.22 -18.28
C LYS A 62 7.14 -6.31 -19.34
N ASP A 63 8.30 -6.90 -19.57
CA ASP A 63 8.48 -7.98 -20.54
C ASP A 63 8.04 -9.35 -19.98
N LEU A 64 7.72 -9.44 -18.68
CA LEU A 64 7.24 -10.65 -18.03
C LEU A 64 5.71 -10.80 -18.17
N PRO A 65 5.18 -12.04 -18.18
CA PRO A 65 3.74 -12.24 -18.17
C PRO A 65 3.11 -11.63 -16.91
N PRO A 66 2.03 -10.83 -17.04
CA PRO A 66 1.35 -10.23 -15.89
C PRO A 66 0.82 -11.32 -14.95
N ASP A 67 0.86 -11.02 -13.65
CA ASP A 67 0.41 -11.92 -12.57
C ASP A 67 1.13 -13.30 -12.55
N SER A 68 2.28 -13.41 -13.21
CA SER A 68 3.10 -14.61 -13.13
C SER A 68 3.99 -14.60 -11.89
N GLN A 69 4.28 -15.79 -11.36
CA GLN A 69 5.24 -15.94 -10.26
C GLN A 69 6.60 -15.32 -10.62
N GLU A 70 7.03 -15.41 -11.87
CA GLU A 70 8.29 -14.84 -12.34
C GLU A 70 8.31 -13.30 -12.23
N MET A 71 7.18 -12.65 -12.55
CA MET A 71 7.01 -11.22 -12.35
C MET A 71 7.05 -10.83 -10.87
N GLU A 72 6.35 -11.58 -10.01
CA GLU A 72 6.38 -11.37 -8.57
C GLU A 72 7.79 -11.51 -7.99
N ASP A 73 8.49 -12.60 -8.35
CA ASP A 73 9.85 -12.89 -7.89
C ASP A 73 10.82 -11.77 -8.31
N LYS A 74 10.67 -11.23 -9.54
CA LYS A 74 11.51 -10.13 -10.01
C LYS A 74 11.22 -8.80 -9.33
N ILE A 75 9.96 -8.52 -9.04
CA ILE A 75 9.59 -7.33 -8.25
C ILE A 75 10.19 -7.44 -6.85
N GLU A 76 10.08 -8.60 -6.20
CA GLU A 76 10.68 -8.82 -4.87
C GLU A 76 12.21 -8.70 -4.90
N GLU A 77 12.86 -9.29 -5.91
CA GLU A 77 14.31 -9.17 -6.10
C GLU A 77 14.73 -7.71 -6.21
N PHE A 78 14.11 -6.94 -7.11
CA PHE A 78 14.47 -5.54 -7.28
C PHE A 78 14.14 -4.70 -6.05
N ALA A 79 12.99 -4.90 -5.43
CA ALA A 79 12.63 -4.23 -4.18
C ALA A 79 13.67 -4.50 -3.08
N SER A 80 14.18 -5.73 -2.97
CA SER A 80 15.21 -6.09 -1.97
C SER A 80 16.56 -5.38 -2.19
N THR A 81 16.83 -4.97 -3.44
CA THR A 81 18.05 -4.24 -3.79
C THR A 81 17.96 -2.74 -3.51
N GLN A 82 16.77 -2.20 -3.26
CA GLN A 82 16.57 -0.77 -3.04
C GLN A 82 16.91 -0.39 -1.60
N PRO A 83 18.00 0.38 -1.38
CA PRO A 83 18.31 0.88 -0.06
C PRO A 83 17.20 1.86 0.38
N LEU A 84 16.79 1.78 1.63
CA LEU A 84 15.77 2.63 2.25
C LEU A 84 14.33 2.41 1.79
N LEU A 85 14.04 1.49 0.86
CA LEU A 85 12.65 1.24 0.40
C LEU A 85 11.68 1.00 1.56
N ALA A 86 12.09 0.26 2.59
CA ALA A 86 11.27 0.05 3.78
C ALA A 86 10.93 1.36 4.53
N GLN A 87 11.88 2.29 4.62
CA GLN A 87 11.68 3.60 5.26
C GLN A 87 10.81 4.51 4.38
N ASP A 88 10.99 4.46 3.07
CA ASP A 88 10.17 5.21 2.13
C ASP A 88 8.73 4.71 2.12
N LEU A 89 8.52 3.40 2.14
CA LEU A 89 7.20 2.77 2.29
C LEU A 89 6.52 3.21 3.59
N GLU A 90 7.23 3.14 4.72
CA GLU A 90 6.70 3.59 6.00
C GLU A 90 6.31 5.08 5.97
N LYS A 91 7.16 5.93 5.38
CA LYS A 91 6.87 7.36 5.23
C LYS A 91 5.64 7.61 4.36
N GLN A 92 5.57 6.99 3.18
CA GLN A 92 4.47 7.16 2.24
C GLN A 92 3.14 6.62 2.80
N LEU A 93 3.18 5.48 3.49
CA LEU A 93 2.00 4.90 4.14
C LEU A 93 1.48 5.77 5.29
N ASN A 94 2.37 6.30 6.13
CA ASN A 94 1.97 7.23 7.19
C ASN A 94 1.39 8.54 6.62
N GLN A 95 1.98 9.06 5.53
CA GLN A 95 1.42 10.21 4.80
C GLN A 95 0.05 9.89 4.21
N ALA A 96 -0.12 8.71 3.60
CA ALA A 96 -1.39 8.24 3.07
C ALA A 96 -2.46 8.16 4.18
N VAL A 97 -2.14 7.58 5.34
CA VAL A 97 -3.03 7.56 6.50
C VAL A 97 -3.41 8.98 6.94
N ALA A 98 -2.45 9.89 7.04
CA ALA A 98 -2.72 11.28 7.40
C ALA A 98 -3.64 11.97 6.37
N ASN A 99 -3.40 11.74 5.07
CA ASN A 99 -4.21 12.28 3.98
C ASN A 99 -5.65 11.76 4.02
N ILE A 100 -5.86 10.46 4.24
CA ILE A 100 -7.18 9.85 4.39
C ILE A 100 -7.93 10.46 5.59
N LYS A 101 -7.22 10.60 6.72
CA LYS A 101 -7.79 11.18 7.95
C LYS A 101 -8.22 12.64 7.76
N GLN A 102 -7.59 13.39 6.85
CA GLN A 102 -7.94 14.77 6.54
C GLN A 102 -9.00 14.86 5.44
N ASN A 103 -8.90 14.00 4.42
CA ASN A 103 -9.77 13.99 3.25
C ASN A 103 -10.23 12.56 2.90
N PRO A 104 -11.33 12.07 3.49
CA PRO A 104 -11.89 10.75 3.18
C PRO A 104 -12.34 10.59 1.73
N GLN A 105 -12.52 11.69 0.97
CA GLN A 105 -12.93 11.63 -0.44
C GLN A 105 -11.87 10.96 -1.33
N LEU A 106 -10.63 10.83 -0.87
CA LEU A 106 -9.57 10.07 -1.56
C LEU A 106 -9.91 8.58 -1.74
N LEU A 107 -10.88 8.06 -0.96
CA LEU A 107 -11.33 6.67 -0.98
C LEU A 107 -12.59 6.46 -1.85
N SER A 108 -12.98 7.48 -2.62
CA SER A 108 -14.24 7.50 -3.39
C SER A 108 -14.10 6.82 -4.73
#